data_AF-A0A7V6SUL3-F1
#
_entry.id   AF-A0A7V6SUL3-F1
#
_cell.length_a   1.000
_cell.length_b   1.000
_cell.length_c   1.000
_cell.angle_alpha   90.00
_cell.angle_beta   90.00
_cell.angle_gamma   90.00
#
_symmetry.space_group_name_H-M   'P 1'
#
loop_
_entity.id
_entity.type
_entity.pdbx_description
1 polymer ?
#
loop_
_entity_poly.entity_id
_entity_poly.type
_entity_poly.pdbx_seq_one_letter_code
_entity_poly.pdbx_strand_id
1 'polypeptide(L)'
;MPLILPSDLPATASLQRERIFTMSESEALRQDIRPIRIAIVNLMPKKEETELQLLRRLSNTALQVHIDLIRTRTYDSKNAKPSHLEKFYKTFEEIKGEKYD
;
A
#
# COMPACT_ATOMS: atom_id res chain seq x y z
N MET A 1 -13.32 -3.19 -6.85
CA MET A 1 -13.46 -3.75 -5.49
C MET A 1 -12.33 -3.19 -4.65
N PRO A 2 -12.56 -2.90 -3.35
CA PRO A 2 -11.80 -1.85 -2.71
C PRO A 2 -10.44 -2.32 -2.20
N LEU A 3 -9.39 -1.62 -2.62
CA LEU A 3 -8.08 -1.67 -1.96
C LEU A 3 -8.16 -0.88 -0.65
N ILE A 4 -7.64 -1.44 0.44
CA ILE A 4 -7.53 -0.75 1.72
C ILE A 4 -6.19 -0.01 1.73
N LEU A 5 -6.25 1.32 1.61
CA LEU A 5 -5.08 2.18 1.51
C LEU A 5 -5.24 3.43 2.38
N PRO A 6 -4.12 4.03 2.85
CA PRO A 6 -4.15 5.37 3.43
C PRO A 6 -4.76 6.38 2.46
N SER A 7 -5.67 7.22 2.95
CA SER A 7 -6.42 8.19 2.14
C SER A 7 -5.52 9.26 1.50
N ASP A 8 -4.35 9.47 2.09
CA ASP A 8 -3.34 10.45 1.71
C ASP A 8 -2.19 9.86 0.86
N LEU A 9 -2.24 8.58 0.51
CA LEU A 9 -1.28 7.97 -0.41
C LEU A 9 -1.43 8.61 -1.81
N PRO A 10 -0.35 9.13 -2.44
CA PRO A 10 -0.41 9.77 -3.76
C PRO A 10 -1.04 8.89 -4.87
N ALA A 11 -0.89 7.57 -4.75
CA ALA A 11 -1.49 6.62 -5.68
C ALA A 11 -3.03 6.65 -5.66
N THR A 12 -3.65 6.96 -4.52
CA THR A 12 -5.11 6.96 -4.33
C THR A 12 -5.83 7.88 -5.32
N ALA A 13 -5.34 9.11 -5.52
CA ALA A 13 -5.92 10.06 -6.47
C ALA A 13 -5.79 9.61 -7.94
N SER A 14 -4.74 8.84 -8.26
CA SER A 14 -4.56 8.29 -9.60
C SER A 14 -5.47 7.08 -9.85
N LEU A 15 -5.60 6.20 -8.87
CA LEU A 15 -6.49 5.03 -8.92
C LEU A 15 -7.97 5.46 -9.04
N GLN A 16 -8.39 6.48 -8.30
CA GLN A 16 -9.76 7.01 -8.40
C GLN A 16 -10.10 7.52 -9.81
N ARG A 17 -9.16 8.18 -10.50
CA ARG A 17 -9.35 8.63 -11.90
C ARG A 17 -9.55 7.46 -12.86
N GLU A 18 -9.02 6.29 -12.52
CA GLU A 18 -9.14 5.05 -13.31
C GLU A 18 -10.36 4.21 -12.95
N ARG A 19 -11.28 4.76 -12.13
CA ARG A 19 -12.44 4.04 -11.58
C ARG A 19 -12.06 2.83 -10.73
N ILE A 20 -10.85 2.85 -10.16
CA ILE A 20 -10.43 1.89 -9.15
C ILE A 20 -10.91 2.40 -7.80
N PHE A 21 -11.76 1.62 -7.16
CA PHE A 21 -12.28 1.94 -5.84
C PHE A 21 -11.20 1.68 -4.78
N THR A 22 -10.94 2.70 -3.96
CA THR A 22 -10.09 2.63 -2.77
C THR A 22 -10.98 2.85 -1.55
N MET A 23 -10.71 2.17 -0.44
CA MET A 23 -11.41 2.36 0.82
C MET A 23 -10.44 2.63 1.95
N SER A 24 -10.91 3.32 2.98
CA SER A 24 -10.20 3.46 4.25
C SER A 24 -10.37 2.21 5.13
N GLU A 25 -9.47 2.02 6.09
CA GLU A 25 -9.56 0.90 7.05
C GLU A 25 -10.89 0.88 7.83
N SER A 26 -11.41 2.06 8.19
CA SER A 26 -12.66 2.18 8.94
C SER A 26 -13.88 1.73 8.11
N GLU A 27 -13.86 1.93 6.80
CA GLU A 27 -14.89 1.45 5.88
C GLU A 27 -14.79 -0.07 5.68
N ALA A 28 -13.56 -0.62 5.63
CA ALA A 28 -13.34 -2.05 5.52
C ALA A 28 -13.88 -2.81 6.74
N LEU A 29 -13.61 -2.30 7.95
CA LEU A 29 -14.07 -2.88 9.21
C LEU A 29 -15.60 -3.01 9.31
N ARG A 30 -16.35 -2.10 8.66
CA ARG A 30 -17.82 -2.15 8.65
C ARG A 30 -18.39 -3.29 7.80
N GLN A 31 -17.61 -3.82 6.86
CA GLN A 31 -18.07 -4.84 5.93
C GLN A 31 -17.95 -6.26 6.48
N ASP A 32 -17.27 -6.44 7.62
CA ASP A 32 -17.09 -7.73 8.30
C ASP A 32 -16.55 -8.85 7.39
N ILE A 33 -15.62 -8.49 6.49
CA ILE A 33 -14.89 -9.41 5.62
C ILE A 33 -13.44 -9.45 6.09
N ARG A 34 -12.86 -10.66 6.23
CA ARG A 34 -11.43 -10.80 6.50
C ARG A 34 -10.63 -10.30 5.28
N PRO A 35 -9.83 -9.23 5.39
CA PRO A 35 -9.01 -8.77 4.29
C PRO A 35 -7.78 -9.68 4.11
N ILE A 36 -7.31 -9.81 2.86
CA ILE A 36 -6.00 -10.39 2.56
C ILE A 36 -4.94 -9.36 2.91
N ARG A 37 -3.91 -9.77 3.66
CA ARG A 37 -2.80 -8.90 4.03
C ARG A 37 -1.59 -9.18 3.16
N ILE A 38 -1.20 -8.23 2.32
CA ILE A 38 -0.03 -8.35 1.45
C ILE A 38 1.07 -7.38 1.89
N ALA A 39 2.27 -7.92 2.05
CA ALA A 39 3.49 -7.16 2.31
C ALA A 39 4.28 -6.98 1.00
N ILE A 40 4.61 -5.73 0.62
CA ILE A 40 5.37 -5.44 -0.60
C ILE A 40 6.70 -4.81 -0.24
N VAL A 41 7.80 -5.54 -0.45
CA VAL A 41 9.15 -4.99 -0.36
C VAL A 41 9.49 -4.29 -1.67
N ASN A 42 9.28 -2.98 -1.71
CA ASN A 42 9.57 -2.19 -2.91
C ASN A 42 11.06 -1.79 -2.91
N LEU A 43 11.87 -2.40 -3.77
CA LEU A 43 13.29 -2.06 -3.95
C LEU A 43 13.54 -1.12 -5.14
N MET A 44 12.50 -0.69 -5.86
CA MET A 44 12.65 0.12 -7.06
C MET A 44 13.15 1.54 -6.75
N PRO A 45 13.92 2.17 -7.65
CA PRO A 45 14.39 3.54 -7.47
C PRO A 45 13.26 4.57 -7.56
N LYS A 46 12.19 4.28 -8.32
CA LYS A 46 11.00 5.13 -8.48
C LYS A 46 9.83 4.57 -7.68
N LYS A 47 9.77 4.90 -6.38
CA LYS A 47 8.83 4.30 -5.42
C LYS A 47 7.36 4.52 -5.80
N GLU A 48 6.95 5.77 -5.96
CA GLU A 48 5.56 6.16 -6.24
C GLU A 48 5.03 5.55 -7.55
N GLU A 49 5.87 5.50 -8.60
CA GLU A 49 5.49 4.89 -9.88
C GLU A 49 5.25 3.39 -9.74
N THR A 50 6.14 2.68 -9.04
CA THR A 50 6.01 1.24 -8.78
C THR A 50 4.80 0.94 -7.88
N GLU A 51 4.55 1.76 -6.86
CA GLU A 51 3.38 1.64 -6.00
C GLU A 51 2.10 1.69 -6.84
N LEU A 52 1.94 2.72 -7.67
CA LEU A 52 0.76 2.87 -8.51
C LEU A 52 0.56 1.66 -9.45
N GLN A 53 1.64 1.16 -10.07
CA GLN A 53 1.58 0.01 -10.95
C GLN A 53 1.14 -1.27 -10.23
N LEU A 54 1.69 -1.53 -9.04
CA LEU A 54 1.34 -2.71 -8.24
C LEU A 54 -0.09 -2.62 -7.72
N LEU A 55 -0.49 -1.47 -7.16
CA LEU A 55 -1.84 -1.24 -6.66
C LEU A 55 -2.88 -1.41 -7.78
N ARG A 56 -2.61 -0.87 -8.97
CA ARG A 56 -3.50 -1.05 -10.14
C ARG A 56 -3.71 -2.52 -10.52
N ARG A 57 -2.70 -3.37 -10.35
CA ARG A 57 -2.83 -4.81 -10.62
C ARG A 57 -3.58 -5.53 -9.51
N LEU A 58 -3.29 -5.19 -8.26
CA LEU A 58 -3.95 -5.78 -7.08
C LEU A 58 -5.41 -5.35 -6.96
N SER A 59 -5.83 -4.22 -7.52
CA SER A 59 -7.22 -3.78 -7.50
C SER A 59 -8.18 -4.60 -8.38
N ASN A 60 -7.66 -5.51 -9.20
CA ASN A 60 -8.47 -6.30 -10.13
C ASN A 60 -8.99 -7.62 -9.51
N THR A 61 -9.23 -7.64 -8.20
CA THR A 61 -9.78 -8.79 -7.47
C THR A 61 -11.04 -8.40 -6.71
N ALA A 62 -11.93 -9.37 -6.45
CA ALA A 62 -13.14 -9.19 -5.67
C ALA A 62 -12.90 -9.09 -4.15
N LEU A 63 -11.68 -9.45 -3.70
CA LEU A 63 -11.33 -9.51 -2.29
C LEU A 63 -10.83 -8.16 -1.77
N GLN A 64 -11.06 -7.88 -0.50
CA GLN A 64 -10.42 -6.75 0.18
C GLN A 64 -8.95 -7.06 0.39
N VAL A 65 -8.07 -6.15 -0.02
CA VAL A 65 -6.62 -6.31 0.11
C VAL A 65 -6.08 -5.14 0.92
N HIS A 66 -5.42 -5.46 2.03
CA HIS A 66 -4.66 -4.53 2.86
C HIS A 66 -3.17 -4.65 2.52
N ILE A 67 -2.52 -3.54 2.22
CA ILE A 67 -1.17 -3.51 1.67
C ILE A 67 -0.25 -2.73 2.59
N ASP A 68 0.80 -3.40 3.08
CA ASP A 68 1.90 -2.77 3.78
C ASP A 68 3.10 -2.63 2.82
N LEU A 69 3.56 -1.38 2.61
CA LEU A 69 4.78 -1.10 1.86
C LEU A 69 5.98 -1.20 2.79
N ILE A 70 7.01 -1.95 2.39
CA ILE A 70 8.18 -2.23 3.22
C ILE A 70 9.44 -1.65 2.59
N ARG A 71 10.23 -0.96 3.41
CA ARG A 71 11.57 -0.46 3.04
C ARG A 71 12.66 -1.10 3.88
N THR A 72 13.86 -1.17 3.31
CA THR A 72 15.06 -1.51 4.08
C THR A 72 15.49 -0.29 4.90
N ARG A 73 15.90 -0.53 6.16
CA ARG A 73 16.28 0.55 7.10
C ARG A 73 17.50 1.35 6.63
N THR A 74 18.40 0.71 5.90
CA THR A 74 19.70 1.27 5.51
C THR A 74 19.69 1.99 4.16
N TYR A 75 18.59 1.94 3.41
CA TYR A 75 18.54 2.48 2.06
C TYR A 75 17.75 3.79 1.99
N ASP A 76 18.46 4.87 1.73
CA ASP A 76 17.84 6.15 1.35
C ASP A 76 17.54 6.17 -0.15
N SER A 77 16.26 6.24 -0.46
CA SER A 77 15.81 6.30 -1.85
C SER A 77 16.13 7.66 -2.46
N LYS A 78 16.99 7.69 -3.48
CA LYS A 78 17.41 8.93 -4.15
C LYS A 78 16.28 9.69 -4.86
N ASN A 79 15.19 9.01 -5.25
CA ASN A 79 14.10 9.62 -6.02
C ASN A 79 12.75 9.65 -5.28
N ALA A 80 12.71 9.32 -3.99
CA ALA A 80 11.50 9.43 -3.18
C ALA A 80 11.72 10.45 -2.07
N LYS A 81 10.70 11.25 -1.76
CA LYS A 81 10.79 12.21 -0.65
C LYS A 81 10.91 11.44 0.67
N PRO A 82 11.80 11.83 1.59
CA PRO A 82 11.91 11.21 2.91
C PRO A 82 10.57 11.16 3.65
N SER A 83 9.77 12.23 3.57
CA SER A 83 8.44 12.31 4.16
C SER A 83 7.44 11.29 3.61
N HIS A 84 7.54 10.88 2.34
CA HIS A 84 6.72 9.81 1.77
C HIS A 84 7.12 8.46 2.36
N LEU A 85 8.42 8.21 2.48
CA LEU A 85 8.93 6.97 3.05
C LEU A 85 8.58 6.84 4.54
N GLU A 86 8.71 7.91 5.33
CA GLU A 86 8.37 7.89 6.75
C GLU A 86 6.88 7.67 7.00
N LYS A 87 6.04 8.17 6.10
CA LYS A 87 4.58 8.13 6.27
C LYS A 87 3.95 6.82 5.81
N PHE A 88 4.43 6.27 4.69
CA PHE A 88 3.76 5.15 4.02
C PHE A 88 4.54 3.84 4.06
N TYR A 89 5.82 3.87 4.43
CA TYR A 89 6.64 2.65 4.49
C TYR A 89 6.93 2.23 5.92
N LYS A 90 6.81 0.92 6.14
CA LYS A 90 7.26 0.23 7.35
C LYS A 90 8.63 -0.39 7.12
N THR A 91 9.39 -0.55 8.19
CA THR A 91 10.63 -1.32 8.23
C THR A 91 10.36 -2.74 8.70
N PHE A 92 11.31 -3.65 8.46
CA PHE A 92 11.20 -5.03 8.93
C PHE A 92 10.97 -5.13 10.45
N GLU A 93 11.56 -4.23 11.24
CA GLU A 93 11.40 -4.28 12.71
C GLU A 93 9.96 -3.99 13.15
N GLU A 94 9.22 -3.19 12.38
CA GLU A 94 7.82 -2.83 12.65
C GLU A 94 6.86 -3.97 12.30
N ILE A 95 7.19 -4.78 11.28
CA ILE A 95 6.30 -5.83 10.78
C ILE A 95 6.68 -7.25 11.22
N LYS A 96 7.78 -7.44 11.94
CA LYS A 96 8.28 -8.78 12.33
C LYS A 96 7.30 -9.62 13.15
N GLY A 97 6.36 -8.99 13.85
CA GLY A 97 5.33 -9.65 14.65
C GLY A 97 4.01 -9.87 13.89
N GLU A 98 3.91 -9.34 12.69
CA GLU A 98 2.72 -9.40 11.84
C GLU A 98 2.73 -10.69 11.01
N LYS A 99 1.54 -11.20 10.67
CA LYS A 99 1.36 -12.28 9.71
C LYS A 99 0.70 -11.74 8.45
N TYR A 100 1.27 -12.12 7.31
CA TYR A 100 0.79 -11.79 5.98
C TYR A 100 0.38 -13.07 5.25
N ASP A 101 -0.49 -12.91 4.26
CA ASP A 101 -0.95 -13.98 3.36
C ASP A 101 -0.05 -14.06 2.12
#